data_AF-D5AE74-F1
#
_entry.id   AF-D5AE74-F1
#
_cell.length_a   1.000
_cell.length_b   1.000
_cell.length_c   1.000
_cell.angle_alpha   90.00
_cell.angle_beta   90.00
_cell.angle_gamma   90.00
#
_symmetry.space_group_name_H-M   'P 1'
#
loop_
_entity.id
_entity.type
_entity.pdbx_description
1 polymer ?
#
loop_
_entity_poly.entity_id
_entity_poly.type
_entity_poly.pdbx_seq_one_letter_code
_entity_poly.pdbx_strand_id
1 'polypeptide(L)'
;MWELLTGDEPYADMHYGAIIGGIVSNTLRPPVPNWCDPSWRSLMEQCWSADPTARLTFTEIVNELRAMAASLHPRGHRASVQAHAQKQS
;
A
#
# COMPACT_ATOMS: atom_id res chain seq x y z
N MET A 1 -1.33 7.80 -3.26
CA MET A 1 -1.72 6.45 -2.78
C MET A 1 -3.20 6.32 -2.56
N TRP A 2 -3.83 7.22 -1.79
CA TRP A 2 -5.29 7.19 -1.60
C TRP A 2 -6.05 7.27 -2.92
N GLU A 3 -5.73 8.25 -3.77
CA GLU A 3 -6.31 8.39 -5.12
C GLU A 3 -6.15 7.12 -5.98
N LEU A 4 -5.01 6.43 -5.85
CA LEU A 4 -4.76 5.18 -6.57
C LEU A 4 -5.63 4.03 -6.07
N LEU A 5 -5.97 4.04 -4.77
CA LEU A 5 -6.81 3.03 -4.15
C LEU A 5 -8.29 3.26 -4.48
N THR A 6 -8.75 4.51 -4.38
CA THR A 6 -10.18 4.86 -4.47
C THR A 6 -10.61 5.24 -5.87
N GLY A 7 -9.71 5.80 -6.69
CA GLY A 7 -10.04 6.44 -7.95
C GLY A 7 -10.69 7.82 -7.80
N ASP A 8 -10.79 8.32 -6.57
CA ASP A 8 -11.48 9.57 -6.24
C ASP A 8 -10.51 10.74 -6.01
N GLU A 9 -11.02 11.96 -6.12
CA GLU A 9 -10.29 13.18 -5.77
C GLU A 9 -10.38 13.45 -4.24
N PRO A 10 -9.24 13.61 -3.54
CA PRO A 10 -9.24 13.87 -2.11
C PRO A 10 -9.73 15.29 -1.84
N TYR A 11 -10.69 15.40 -0.91
CA TYR A 11 -11.22 16.69 -0.44
C TYR A 11 -11.89 17.54 -1.55
N ALA A 12 -12.50 16.91 -2.56
CA ALA A 12 -13.09 17.58 -3.73
C ALA A 12 -14.01 18.78 -3.39
N ASP A 13 -14.71 18.73 -2.25
CA ASP A 13 -15.65 19.78 -1.81
C ASP A 13 -15.06 20.80 -0.81
N MET A 14 -13.73 20.80 -0.61
CA MET A 14 -13.07 21.66 0.38
C MET A 14 -12.28 22.80 -0.27
N HIS A 15 -12.38 23.99 0.31
CA HIS A 15 -11.53 25.12 -0.07
C HIS A 15 -10.05 24.86 0.30
N TYR A 16 -9.12 25.20 -0.60
CA TYR A 16 -7.69 24.93 -0.43
C TYR A 16 -7.11 25.44 0.89
N GLY A 17 -7.58 26.59 1.39
CA GLY A 17 -7.15 27.13 2.69
C GLY A 17 -7.50 26.22 3.88
N ALA A 18 -8.66 25.57 3.84
CA ALA A 18 -9.07 24.61 4.87
C ALA A 18 -8.26 23.31 4.76
N ILE A 19 -7.96 22.87 3.53
CA ILE A 19 -7.11 21.68 3.28
C ILE A 19 -5.70 21.91 3.83
N ILE A 20 -5.06 23.03 3.45
CA ILE A 20 -3.71 23.38 3.92
C ILE A 20 -3.68 23.48 5.45
N GLY A 21 -4.65 24.22 6.02
CA GLY A 21 -4.76 24.37 7.48
C GLY A 21 -4.91 23.03 8.18
N GLY A 22 -5.81 22.16 7.71
CA GLY A 22 -6.04 20.85 8.31
C GLY A 22 -4.84 19.90 8.20
N ILE A 23 -4.12 19.91 7.07
CA ILE A 23 -2.92 19.07 6.89
C ILE A 23 -1.80 19.54 7.82
N VAL A 24 -1.53 20.86 7.88
CA VAL A 24 -0.49 21.46 8.72
C VAL A 24 -0.81 21.27 10.22
N SER A 25 -2.08 21.41 10.61
CA SER A 25 -2.53 21.15 11.98
C SER A 25 -2.71 19.66 12.30
N ASN A 26 -2.42 18.77 11.35
CA ASN A 26 -2.55 17.32 11.51
C ASN A 26 -3.97 16.85 11.90
N THR A 27 -4.99 17.62 11.52
CA THR A 27 -6.41 17.28 11.73
C THR A 27 -7.04 16.67 10.49
N LEU A 28 -6.34 16.72 9.35
CA LEU A 28 -6.86 16.24 8.07
C LEU A 28 -5.92 15.20 7.43
N ARG A 29 -6.48 14.02 7.16
CA ARG A 29 -5.90 12.96 6.32
C ARG A 29 -7.03 12.31 5.50
N PRO A 30 -6.74 11.74 4.31
CA PRO A 30 -7.78 11.08 3.54
C PRO A 30 -8.34 9.88 4.30
N PRO A 31 -9.68 9.69 4.35
CA PRO A 31 -10.29 8.59 5.09
C PRO A 31 -9.97 7.26 4.41
N VAL A 32 -9.38 6.31 5.13
CA VAL A 32 -9.05 5.00 4.57
C VAL A 32 -10.26 4.07 4.61
N PRO A 33 -10.76 3.55 3.46
CA PRO A 33 -11.92 2.68 3.43
C PRO A 33 -11.75 1.38 4.22
N ASN A 34 -12.85 0.81 4.72
CA ASN A 34 -12.81 -0.43 5.51
C ASN A 34 -12.46 -1.68 4.71
N TRP A 35 -12.69 -1.66 3.39
CA TRP A 35 -12.32 -2.74 2.47
C TRP A 35 -10.85 -2.70 2.06
N CYS A 36 -10.11 -1.67 2.46
CA CYS A 36 -8.70 -1.53 2.16
C CYS A 36 -7.89 -2.67 2.79
N ASP A 37 -7.02 -3.29 1.99
CA ASP A 37 -6.05 -4.27 2.47
C ASP A 37 -5.24 -3.70 3.65
N PRO A 38 -5.03 -4.46 4.75
CA PRO A 38 -4.33 -3.97 5.93
C PRO A 38 -2.90 -3.50 5.67
N SER A 39 -2.16 -4.16 4.77
CA SER A 39 -0.80 -3.75 4.41
C SER A 39 -0.82 -2.43 3.65
N TRP A 40 -1.78 -2.24 2.74
CA TRP A 40 -1.94 -0.96 2.04
C TRP A 40 -2.36 0.17 2.98
N ARG A 41 -3.27 -0.10 3.93
CA ARG A 41 -3.64 0.85 5.00
C ARG A 41 -2.43 1.29 5.81
N SER A 42 -1.66 0.33 6.31
CA SER A 42 -0.47 0.59 7.12
C SER A 42 0.56 1.43 6.35
N LEU A 43 0.82 1.10 5.09
CA LEU A 43 1.73 1.86 4.23
C LEU A 43 1.27 3.30 4.06
N MET A 44 -0.02 3.52 3.74
CA MET A 44 -0.58 4.86 3.60
C MET A 44 -0.47 5.67 4.91
N GLU A 45 -0.86 5.07 6.04
CA GLU A 45 -0.81 5.70 7.36
C GLU A 45 0.61 6.13 7.76
N GLN A 46 1.62 5.32 7.48
CA GLN A 46 3.02 5.66 7.71
C GLN A 46 3.49 6.82 6.83
N CYS A 47 3.13 6.84 5.53
CA CYS A 47 3.56 7.91 4.63
C CYS A 47 3.07 9.31 5.01
N TRP A 48 1.90 9.40 5.65
CA TRP A 48 1.34 10.67 6.10
C TRP A 48 1.28 10.80 7.62
N SER A 49 2.17 10.10 8.33
CA SER A 49 2.27 10.20 9.79
C SER A 49 2.38 11.65 10.27
N ALA A 50 1.76 11.91 11.42
CA ALA A 50 1.85 13.18 12.14
C ALA A 50 3.28 13.50 12.53
N ASP A 51 3.97 12.46 13.01
CA ASP A 51 5.40 12.50 13.33
C ASP A 51 6.19 12.38 12.03
N PRO A 52 6.94 13.43 11.62
CA PRO A 52 7.76 13.38 10.41
C PRO A 52 8.83 12.29 10.45
N THR A 53 9.31 11.92 11.64
CA THR A 53 10.36 10.89 11.80
C THR A 53 9.84 9.47 11.63
N ALA A 54 8.52 9.28 11.81
CA ALA A 54 7.85 8.02 11.57
C ALA A 54 7.42 7.82 10.10
N ARG A 55 7.68 8.81 9.22
CA ARG A 55 7.37 8.67 7.79
C ARG A 55 8.43 7.86 7.09
N LEU A 56 7.98 6.89 6.31
CA LEU A 56 8.84 6.08 5.47
C LEU A 56 9.55 6.95 4.43
N THR A 57 10.82 6.67 4.21
CA THR A 57 11.58 7.15 3.06
C THR A 57 11.03 6.55 1.77
N PHE A 58 11.30 7.20 0.64
CA PHE A 58 10.89 6.66 -0.67
C PHE A 58 11.42 5.25 -0.91
N THR A 59 12.65 4.94 -0.48
CA THR A 59 13.24 3.60 -0.59
C THR A 59 12.43 2.56 0.19
N GLU A 60 12.03 2.88 1.42
CA GLU A 60 11.21 1.98 2.25
C GLU A 60 9.83 1.78 1.62
N ILE A 61 9.19 2.85 1.13
CA ILE A 61 7.90 2.76 0.42
C ILE A 61 7.98 1.79 -0.76
N VAL A 62 9.02 1.91 -1.59
CA VAL A 62 9.22 1.01 -2.74
C VAL A 62 9.45 -0.43 -2.30
N ASN A 63 10.19 -0.66 -1.22
CA ASN A 63 10.44 -1.99 -0.70
C ASN A 63 9.15 -2.66 -0.18
N GLU A 64 8.33 -1.93 0.56
CA GLU A 64 7.02 -2.40 1.04
C GLU A 64 6.10 -2.75 -0.13
N LEU A 65 5.98 -1.85 -1.12
CA LEU A 65 5.17 -2.10 -2.31
C LEU A 65 5.62 -3.36 -3.08
N ARG A 66 6.93 -3.61 -3.19
CA ARG A 66 7.46 -4.83 -3.82
C ARG A 66 7.15 -6.08 -3.00
N ALA A 67 7.26 -6.01 -1.68
CA ALA A 67 6.92 -7.13 -0.80
C ALA A 67 5.43 -7.49 -0.90
N MET A 68 4.56 -6.47 -0.92
CA MET A 68 3.12 -6.65 -1.15
C MET A 68 2.83 -7.25 -2.53
N ALA A 69 3.47 -6.76 -3.60
CA ALA A 69 3.29 -7.33 -4.94
C ALA A 69 3.74 -8.81 -5.01
N ALA A 70 4.83 -9.15 -4.33
CA ALA A 70 5.33 -10.53 -4.29
C ALA A 70 4.40 -11.48 -3.51
N SER A 71 3.67 -11.00 -2.49
CA SER A 71 2.72 -11.83 -1.74
C SER A 71 1.43 -12.12 -2.51
N LEU A 72 1.01 -11.21 -3.40
CA LEU A 72 -0.13 -11.40 -4.31
C LEU A 72 0.11 -12.49 -5.36
N HIS A 73 1.38 -12.77 -5.67
CA HIS A 73 1.79 -13.86 -6.53
C HIS A 73 2.39 -14.98 -5.68
N PRO A 74 1.58 -15.80 -4.99
CA PRO A 74 2.11 -16.99 -4.35
C PRO A 74 2.80 -17.79 -5.45
N ARG A 75 4.11 -17.98 -5.30
CA ARG A 75 4.96 -18.76 -6.20
C ARG A 75 4.16 -19.98 -6.67
N GLY A 76 3.74 -19.94 -7.94
CA GLY A 76 3.04 -21.05 -8.56
C GLY A 76 3.84 -22.32 -8.28
N HIS A 77 3.12 -23.35 -7.82
CA HIS A 77 3.65 -24.67 -7.54
C HIS A 77 4.60 -25.12 -8.66
N ARG A 78 5.91 -25.09 -8.41
CA ARG A 78 6.91 -25.70 -9.31
C ARG A 78 7.78 -26.72 -8.58
N ALA A 79 7.15 -27.45 -7.66
CA ALA A 79 7.73 -28.60 -7.00
C ALA A 79 6.73 -29.76 -7.02
N SER A 80 6.63 -30.45 -8.17
CA SER A 80 6.25 -31.88 -8.27
C SER A 80 5.81 -32.28 -9.70
N VAL A 81 6.63 -32.08 -10.73
CA VAL A 81 6.50 -32.89 -11.96
C VAL A 81 7.90 -33.16 -12.51
N GLN A 82 8.61 -34.11 -11.87
CA GLN A 82 9.62 -34.97 -12.49
C GLN A 82 10.07 -36.02 -11.46
N ALA A 83 9.12 -36.86 -11.05
CA ALA A 83 9.41 -38.13 -10.42
C ALA A 83 8.68 -39.23 -11.20
N HIS A 84 8.83 -39.28 -12.54
CA HIS A 84 8.28 -40.35 -13.40
C HIS A 84 9.09 -40.51 -14.71
N ALA A 85 10.42 -40.53 -14.60
CA ALA A 85 11.29 -40.94 -15.70
C ALA A 85 12.34 -41.96 -15.21
N GLN A 86 11.88 -43.02 -14.54
CA GLN A 86 12.72 -44.19 -14.27
C GLN A 86 11.87 -45.46 -14.18
N LYS A 87 11.08 -45.73 -15.21
CA LYS A 87 10.65 -47.11 -15.53
C LYS A 87 10.07 -47.17 -16.95
N GLN A 88 10.92 -47.49 -17.91
CA GLN A 88 10.58 -48.32 -19.08
C GLN A 88 11.87 -48.63 -19.86
N SER A 89 12.19 -49.93 -19.85
CA SER A 89 13.12 -50.73 -20.68
C SER A 89 14.57 -50.29 -20.86
#